data_AF-A0A2T2T4S1-F1
#
_entry.id   AF-A0A2T2T4S1-F1
#
_cell.length_a   1.000
_cell.length_b   1.000
_cell.length_c   1.000
_cell.angle_alpha   90.00
_cell.angle_beta   90.00
_cell.angle_gamma   90.00
#
_symmetry.space_group_name_H-M   'P 1'
#
loop_
_entity.id
_entity.type
_entity.pdbx_description
1 polymer ?
#
loop_
_entity_poly.entity_id
_entity_poly.type
_entity_poly.pdbx_seq_one_letter_code
_entity_poly.pdbx_strand_id
1 'polypeptide(L)'
;MSAGWGIVNVGIAAAGLVGTSSPPGDLPAILAAERQFHDILLFNLGLNVAYSAVGATMLGAGYRGVSSAERWRGFGTSRVLQGAGLLVLDGIAFFASRTRLSDLLTQHVDLSVHIQPSRVALALQF
;
A
#
# COMPACT_ATOMS: atom_id res chain seq x y z
N MET A 1 3.48 -18.73 15.67
CA MET A 1 3.91 -18.27 14.33
C MET A 1 3.81 -16.76 14.14
N SER A 2 2.88 -16.06 14.81
CA SER A 2 2.72 -14.60 14.70
C SER A 2 3.96 -13.79 15.07
N ALA A 3 4.67 -14.15 16.15
CA ALA A 3 5.85 -13.42 16.63
C ALA A 3 7.01 -13.39 15.61
N GLY A 4 7.34 -14.52 14.98
CA GLY A 4 8.40 -14.60 13.98
C GLY A 4 8.11 -13.75 12.74
N TRP A 5 6.86 -13.74 12.26
CA TRP A 5 6.47 -12.87 11.15
C TRP A 5 6.38 -11.40 11.55
N GLY A 6 5.98 -11.10 12.80
CA GLY A 6 6.02 -9.74 13.35
C GLY A 6 7.44 -9.17 13.30
N ILE A 7 8.45 -9.96 13.67
CA ILE A 7 9.86 -9.58 13.58
C ILE A 7 10.27 -9.25 12.14
N VAL A 8 9.82 -10.03 11.15
CA VAL A 8 10.09 -9.74 9.73
C VAL A 8 9.51 -8.39 9.33
N ASN A 9 8.25 -8.08 9.70
CA ASN A 9 7.64 -6.78 9.40
C ASN A 9 8.39 -5.63 10.07
N VAL A 10 8.78 -5.78 11.34
CA VAL A 10 9.58 -4.79 12.06
C VAL A 10 10.95 -4.59 11.39
N GLY A 11 11.60 -5.68 10.98
CA GLY A 11 12.89 -5.62 10.28
C GLY A 11 12.80 -4.89 8.94
N ILE A 12 11.77 -5.16 8.15
CA ILE A 12 11.52 -4.45 6.88
C ILE A 12 11.25 -2.96 7.14
N ALA A 13 10.41 -2.63 8.13
CA ALA A 13 10.12 -1.24 8.48
C ALA A 13 11.38 -0.50 8.95
N ALA A 14 12.18 -1.11 9.82
CA ALA A 14 13.44 -0.54 10.30
C ALA A 14 14.45 -0.33 9.17
N ALA A 15 14.58 -1.31 8.26
CA ALA A 15 15.44 -1.18 7.08
C ALA A 15 14.98 -0.02 6.18
N GLY A 16 13.66 0.15 5.99
CA GLY A 16 13.09 1.28 5.27
C GLY A 16 13.45 2.63 5.91
N LEU A 17 13.41 2.73 7.24
CA LEU A 17 13.79 3.95 7.98
C LEU A 17 15.29 4.26 7.88
N VAL A 18 16.15 3.25 7.91
CA VAL A 18 17.61 3.44 7.79
C VAL A 18 18.00 3.83 6.36
N GLY A 19 17.22 3.39 5.36
CA GLY A 19 17.46 3.67 3.95
C GLY A 19 16.98 5.04 3.45
N THR A 20 16.34 5.86 4.29
CA THR A 20 15.84 7.18 3.86
C THR A 20 16.97 8.17 3.65
N SER A 21 17.07 8.73 2.44
CA SER A 21 17.95 9.85 2.11
C SER A 21 17.33 11.19 2.52
N SER A 22 18.09 12.30 2.34
CA SER A 22 17.55 13.66 2.48
C SER A 22 16.27 13.85 1.65
N PRO A 23 15.31 14.67 2.12
CA PRO A 23 14.10 14.97 1.38
C PRO A 23 14.41 15.56 -0.01
N PRO A 24 13.61 15.25 -1.04
CA PRO A 24 13.78 15.86 -2.35
C PRO A 24 13.65 17.39 -2.27
N GLY A 25 14.49 18.11 -3.03
CA GLY A 25 14.61 19.57 -2.93
C GLY A 25 13.60 20.35 -3.78
N ASP A 26 13.00 19.71 -4.79
CA ASP A 26 12.10 20.32 -5.76
C ASP A 26 10.77 19.57 -5.85
N LEU A 27 9.71 20.30 -6.17
CA LEU A 27 8.34 19.77 -6.23
C LEU A 27 8.18 18.56 -7.16
N PRO A 28 8.77 18.52 -8.37
CA PRO A 28 8.68 17.34 -9.23
C PRO A 28 9.24 16.07 -8.58
N ALA A 29 10.37 16.19 -7.87
CA ALA A 29 10.96 15.05 -7.17
C ALA A 29 10.15 14.63 -5.95
N ILE A 30 9.53 15.58 -5.22
CA ILE A 30 8.59 15.27 -4.13
C ILE A 30 7.38 14.51 -4.67
N LEU A 31 6.78 14.98 -5.77
CA LEU A 31 5.64 14.32 -6.41
C LEU A 31 6.00 12.91 -6.91
N ALA A 32 7.17 12.76 -7.54
CA ALA A 32 7.64 11.46 -8.00
C ALA A 32 7.87 10.48 -6.83
N ALA A 33 8.48 10.95 -5.74
CA ALA A 33 8.72 10.14 -4.55
C ALA A 33 7.42 9.72 -3.85
N GLU A 34 6.47 10.64 -3.64
CA GLU A 34 5.18 10.30 -3.04
C GLU A 34 4.37 9.36 -3.95
N ARG A 35 4.45 9.51 -5.27
CA ARG A 35 3.77 8.61 -6.21
C ARG A 35 4.36 7.20 -6.19
N GLN A 36 5.68 7.08 -6.16
CA GLN A 36 6.34 5.80 -5.99
C GLN A 36 5.95 5.14 -4.66
N PHE A 37 5.91 5.93 -3.57
CA PHE A 37 5.48 5.43 -2.26
C PHE A 37 4.01 4.96 -2.28
N HIS A 38 3.12 5.73 -2.90
CA HIS A 38 1.72 5.37 -3.11
C HIS A 38 1.56 4.03 -3.85
N ASP A 39 2.31 3.83 -4.92
CA ASP A 39 2.28 2.60 -5.72
C ASP A 39 2.80 1.39 -4.92
N ILE A 40 3.85 1.57 -4.12
CA ILE A 40 4.35 0.54 -3.20
C ILE A 40 3.27 0.15 -2.18
N LEU A 41 2.56 1.12 -1.60
CA LEU A 41 1.46 0.86 -0.66
C LEU A 41 0.31 0.11 -1.33
N LEU A 42 -0.06 0.47 -2.56
CA LEU A 42 -1.10 -0.24 -3.32
C LEU A 42 -0.71 -1.69 -3.59
N PHE A 43 0.54 -1.93 -3.99
CA PHE A 43 1.06 -3.27 -4.20
C PHE A 43 1.05 -4.08 -2.89
N ASN A 44 1.48 -3.46 -1.77
CA ASN A 44 1.47 -4.10 -0.46
C ASN A 44 0.05 -4.46 0.01
N LEU A 45 -0.92 -3.57 -0.22
CA LEU A 45 -2.33 -3.83 0.04
C LEU A 45 -2.82 -5.08 -0.71
N GLY A 46 -2.44 -5.21 -1.99
CA GLY A 46 -2.72 -6.41 -2.79
C GLY A 46 -2.07 -7.68 -2.24
N LEU A 47 -0.82 -7.60 -1.78
CA LEU A 47 -0.14 -8.72 -1.13
C LEU A 47 -0.85 -9.18 0.15
N ASN A 48 -1.34 -8.26 0.98
CA ASN A 48 -2.09 -8.59 2.18
C ASN A 48 -3.41 -9.30 1.88
N VAL A 49 -4.08 -8.94 0.78
CA VAL A 49 -5.26 -9.66 0.27
C VAL A 49 -4.88 -11.08 -0.14
N ALA A 50 -3.82 -11.24 -0.94
CA ALA A 50 -3.36 -12.56 -1.37
C ALA A 50 -2.94 -13.43 -0.17
N TYR A 51 -2.23 -12.87 0.80
CA TYR A 51 -1.79 -13.54 2.02
C TYR A 51 -2.98 -14.01 2.87
N SER A 52 -3.98 -13.15 3.05
CA SER A 52 -5.23 -13.48 3.73
C SER A 52 -6.00 -14.58 3.00
N ALA A 53 -6.04 -14.54 1.66
CA ALA A 53 -6.70 -15.55 0.84
C ALA A 53 -6.03 -16.93 0.96
N VAL A 54 -4.69 -16.99 1.05
CA VAL A 54 -3.98 -18.22 1.37
C VAL A 54 -4.42 -18.76 2.74
N GLY A 55 -4.48 -17.90 3.76
CA GLY A 55 -4.98 -18.27 5.08
C GLY A 55 -6.42 -18.82 5.05
N ALA A 56 -7.31 -18.17 4.31
CA ALA A 56 -8.69 -18.60 4.14
C ALA A 56 -8.81 -19.94 3.41
N THR A 57 -7.98 -20.15 2.38
CA THR A 57 -7.89 -21.42 1.65
C THR A 57 -7.42 -22.54 2.58
N MET A 58 -6.41 -22.27 3.42
CA MET A 58 -5.93 -23.22 4.41
C MET A 58 -7.02 -23.57 5.43
N LEU A 59 -7.76 -22.56 5.90
CA LEU A 59 -8.86 -22.76 6.82
C LEU A 59 -9.95 -23.63 6.20
N GLY A 60 -10.36 -23.34 4.96
CA GLY A 60 -11.34 -24.13 4.21
C GLY A 60 -10.90 -25.57 3.98
N ALA A 61 -9.63 -25.79 3.61
CA ALA A 61 -9.05 -27.13 3.46
C ALA A 61 -9.04 -27.88 4.81
N GLY A 62 -8.74 -27.19 5.91
CA GLY A 62 -8.76 -27.73 7.27
C GLY A 62 -10.12 -28.28 7.71
N TYR A 63 -11.22 -27.85 7.10
CA TYR A 63 -12.57 -28.38 7.35
C TYR A 63 -12.99 -29.49 6.36
N ARG A 64 -12.15 -29.83 5.38
CA ARG A 64 -12.43 -30.81 4.32
C ARG A 64 -11.61 -32.10 4.43
N GLY A 65 -11.17 -32.44 5.64
CA GLY A 65 -10.53 -33.73 5.92
C GLY A 65 -9.08 -33.86 5.46
N VAL A 66 -8.36 -32.75 5.24
CA VAL A 66 -6.91 -32.81 5.00
C VAL A 66 -6.17 -33.41 6.20
N SER A 67 -5.05 -34.08 5.93
CA SER A 67 -4.15 -34.53 7.00
C SER A 67 -3.66 -33.33 7.82
N SER A 68 -3.54 -33.50 9.13
CA SER A 68 -3.23 -32.41 10.07
C SER A 68 -4.24 -31.24 10.06
N ALA A 69 -5.55 -31.52 9.94
CA ALA A 69 -6.62 -30.52 9.90
C ALA A 69 -6.49 -29.41 10.95
N GLU A 70 -6.14 -29.75 12.20
CA GLU A 70 -5.93 -28.76 13.27
C GLU A 70 -4.81 -27.77 12.98
N ARG A 71 -3.68 -28.23 12.42
CA ARG A 71 -2.57 -27.36 12.00
C ARG A 71 -3.00 -26.43 10.88
N TRP A 72 -3.73 -26.95 9.89
CA TRP A 72 -4.25 -26.14 8.78
C TRP A 72 -5.19 -25.04 9.28
N ARG A 73 -6.09 -25.37 10.21
CA ARG A 73 -6.99 -24.39 10.84
C ARG A 73 -6.21 -23.35 11.64
N GLY A 74 -5.28 -23.76 12.51
CA GLY A 74 -4.49 -22.83 13.31
C GLY A 74 -3.63 -21.89 12.46
N PHE A 75 -2.95 -22.43 11.44
CA PHE A 75 -2.12 -21.67 10.52
C PHE A 75 -2.93 -20.77 9.57
N GLY A 76 -4.09 -21.24 9.13
CA GLY A 76 -5.03 -20.47 8.32
C GLY A 76 -5.59 -19.28 9.09
N THR A 77 -6.13 -19.51 10.29
CA THR A 77 -6.65 -18.45 11.18
C THR A 77 -5.59 -17.41 11.50
N SER A 78 -4.36 -17.84 11.84
CA SER A 78 -3.25 -16.90 12.09
C SER A 78 -2.92 -16.03 10.88
N ARG A 79 -2.94 -16.58 9.66
CA ARG A 79 -2.63 -15.83 8.43
C ARG A 79 -3.74 -14.85 8.08
N VAL A 80 -5.00 -15.23 8.24
CA VAL A 80 -6.15 -14.35 8.01
C VAL A 80 -6.13 -13.18 8.98
N LEU A 81 -6.00 -13.43 10.29
CA LEU A 81 -5.97 -12.37 11.31
C LEU A 81 -4.81 -11.39 11.09
N GLN A 82 -3.63 -11.93 10.77
CA GLN A 82 -2.45 -11.12 10.53
C GLN A 82 -2.55 -10.31 9.23
N GLY A 83 -2.96 -10.96 8.13
CA GLY A 83 -3.16 -10.29 6.85
C GLY A 83 -4.25 -9.21 6.93
N ALA A 84 -5.33 -9.45 7.66
CA ALA A 84 -6.37 -8.45 7.90
C ALA A 84 -5.86 -7.26 8.72
N GLY A 85 -5.06 -7.52 9.77
CA GLY A 85 -4.44 -6.47 10.57
C GLY A 85 -3.52 -5.58 9.73
N LEU A 86 -2.64 -6.19 8.92
CA LEU A 86 -1.77 -5.46 7.99
C LEU A 86 -2.57 -4.70 6.94
N LEU A 87 -3.60 -5.32 6.35
CA LEU A 87 -4.48 -4.69 5.37
C LEU A 87 -5.10 -3.38 5.90
N VAL A 88 -5.51 -3.35 7.17
CA VAL A 88 -6.05 -2.12 7.80
C VAL A 88 -4.96 -1.05 7.92
N LEU A 89 -3.78 -1.39 8.43
CA LEU A 89 -2.68 -0.44 8.61
C LEU A 89 -2.20 0.12 7.26
N ASP A 90 -1.99 -0.76 6.28
CA ASP A 90 -1.55 -0.37 4.94
C ASP A 90 -2.65 0.39 4.20
N GLY A 91 -3.92 0.08 4.46
CA GLY A 91 -5.05 0.85 3.97
C GLY A 91 -5.02 2.30 4.47
N ILE A 92 -4.82 2.50 5.77
CA ILE A 92 -4.68 3.85 6.36
C ILE A 92 -3.52 4.61 5.71
N ALA A 93 -2.35 3.97 5.57
CA ALA A 93 -1.19 4.58 4.94
C ALA A 93 -1.45 4.93 3.47
N PHE A 94 -2.09 4.04 2.72
CA PHE A 94 -2.47 4.24 1.31
C PHE A 94 -3.41 5.43 1.15
N PHE A 95 -4.46 5.54 1.96
CA PHE A 95 -5.37 6.68 1.91
C PHE A 95 -4.68 7.98 2.31
N ALA A 96 -3.82 7.97 3.33
CA ALA A 96 -3.04 9.14 3.72
C ALA A 96 -2.11 9.61 2.58
N SER A 97 -1.46 8.67 1.89
CA SER A 97 -0.63 8.97 0.71
C SER A 97 -1.45 9.53 -0.45
N ARG A 98 -2.64 8.98 -0.69
CA ARG A 98 -3.57 9.49 -1.70
C ARG A 98 -3.97 10.93 -1.44
N THR A 99 -4.28 11.27 -0.19
CA THR A 99 -4.61 12.64 0.21
C THR A 99 -3.42 13.58 0.03
N ARG A 100 -2.20 13.17 0.42
CA ARG A 100 -0.99 13.98 0.17
C ARG A 100 -0.76 14.25 -1.30
N LEU A 101 -0.95 13.24 -2.17
CA LEU A 101 -0.85 13.43 -3.62
C LEU A 101 -1.88 14.42 -4.14
N SER A 102 -3.14 14.34 -3.70
CA SER A 102 -4.17 15.30 -4.13
C SER A 102 -3.85 16.71 -3.66
N ASP A 103 -3.35 16.87 -2.44
CA ASP A 103 -3.00 18.17 -1.87
C ASP A 103 -1.82 18.80 -2.62
N LEU A 104 -0.75 18.02 -2.89
CA LEU A 104 0.41 18.48 -3.65
C LEU A 104 0.00 18.95 -5.06
N LEU A 105 -0.86 18.19 -5.73
CA LEU A 105 -1.36 18.55 -7.07
C LEU A 105 -2.26 19.79 -7.01
N THR A 106 -3.18 19.89 -6.06
CA THR A 106 -4.14 21.01 -5.98
C THR A 106 -3.45 22.31 -5.59
N GLN A 107 -2.40 22.25 -4.76
CA GLN A 107 -1.68 23.45 -4.30
C GLN A 107 -0.68 23.99 -5.33
N HIS A 108 -0.16 23.15 -6.23
CA HIS A 108 0.96 23.51 -7.08
C HIS A 108 0.71 23.28 -8.58
N VAL A 109 -0.43 22.71 -8.97
CA VAL A 109 -0.75 22.50 -10.38
C VAL A 109 -2.00 23.31 -10.72
N ASP A 110 -1.79 24.42 -11.44
CA ASP A 110 -2.88 25.21 -11.99
C ASP A 110 -3.22 24.71 -13.40
N LEU A 111 -4.41 24.13 -13.55
CA LEU A 111 -4.97 23.76 -14.84
C LEU A 111 -5.79 24.93 -15.40
N SER A 112 -5.28 25.58 -16.44
CA SER A 112 -6.02 26.64 -17.14
C SER A 112 -6.49 26.16 -18.51
N VAL A 113 -7.75 26.45 -18.83
CA VAL A 113 -8.34 26.17 -20.15
C VAL A 113 -8.46 27.49 -20.90
N HIS A 114 -7.77 27.59 -22.03
CA HIS A 114 -7.86 28.73 -22.94
C HIS A 114 -8.73 28.36 -24.14
N ILE A 115 -9.87 29.03 -24.27
CA ILE A 115 -10.79 28.86 -25.39
C ILE A 115 -10.58 30.04 -26.36
N GLN A 116 -10.29 29.73 -27.61
CA GLN A 116 -10.22 30.66 -28.74
C GLN A 116 -11.22 30.21 -29.83
N PRO A 117 -11.70 31.11 -30.71
CA PRO A 117 -12.72 30.80 -31.70
C PRO A 117 -12.41 29.61 -32.62
N SER A 118 -11.13 29.28 -32.80
CA SER A 118 -10.66 28.16 -33.64
C SER A 118 -9.95 27.05 -32.86
N ARG A 119 -9.72 27.19 -31.54
CA ARG A 119 -8.96 26.21 -30.74
C ARG A 119 -9.38 26.20 -29.27
N VAL A 120 -9.35 25.00 -28.68
CA VAL A 120 -9.33 24.84 -27.23
C VAL A 120 -7.93 24.36 -26.84
N ALA A 121 -7.28 25.06 -25.91
CA ALA A 121 -5.98 24.70 -25.37
C ALA A 121 -6.09 24.46 -23.86
N LEU A 122 -5.44 23.41 -23.37
CA LEU A 122 -5.19 23.21 -21.94
C LEU A 122 -3.74 23.57 -21.64
N ALA A 123 -3.52 24.39 -20.61
CA ALA A 123 -2.20 24.72 -20.09
C ALA A 123 -2.11 24.27 -18.62
N LEU A 124 -1.04 23.54 -18.32
CA LEU A 124 -0.65 23.15 -16.97
C LEU A 124 0.50 24.06 -16.53
N GLN A 125 0.32 24.76 -15.42
CA GLN A 125 1.37 25.54 -14.77
C GLN A 125 1.77 24.85 -13.47
N PHE A 126 3.08 24.81 -13.20
CA PHE A 126 3.72 24.16 -12.07
C PHE A 126 4.51 25.17 -11.25
#